data_AF-A0A426RGF4-F1
#
_entry.id   AF-A0A426RGF4-F1
#
_cell.length_a   1.000
_cell.length_b   1.000
_cell.length_c   1.000
_cell.angle_alpha   90.00
_cell.angle_beta   90.00
_cell.angle_gamma   90.00
#
_symmetry.space_group_name_H-M   'P 1'
#
loop_
_entity.id
_entity.type
_entity.pdbx_description
1 polymer ?
#
loop_
_entity_poly.entity_id
_entity_poly.type
_entity_poly.pdbx_seq_one_letter_code
_entity_poly.pdbx_strand_id
1 'polypeptide(L)' 'MSKIRLKRNTASNQFIGWAAFRPDGLIDEDEVSDYETHPSPTSGAIFNAGKVSRINVVHFLDQIIIDDELWNT' A
#
# COMPACT_ATOMS: atom_id res chain seq x y z
N MET A 1 0.18 -13.35 6.94
CA MET A 1 -0.53 -12.08 6.70
C MET A 1 0.30 -11.21 5.78
N SER A 2 -0.30 -10.76 4.69
CA SER A 2 0.33 -9.95 3.65
C SER A 2 0.43 -8.49 4.07
N LYS A 3 1.43 -7.76 3.55
CA LYS A 3 1.78 -6.40 3.99
C LYS A 3 1.86 -5.43 2.83
N ILE A 4 1.18 -4.29 2.93
CA ILE A 4 1.27 -3.16 1.99
C ILE A 4 1.83 -1.95 2.74
N ARG A 5 2.81 -1.25 2.17
CA ARG A 5 3.44 -0.11 2.84
C ARG A 5 3.06 1.21 2.16
N LEU A 6 2.57 2.19 2.91
CA LEU A 6 2.11 3.49 2.40
C LEU A 6 3.04 4.63 2.82
N LYS A 7 3.40 5.50 1.88
CA LYS A 7 4.07 6.79 2.13
C LYS A 7 3.40 7.89 1.30
N ARG A 8 2.94 8.96 1.96
CA ARG A 8 2.89 10.28 1.33
C ARG A 8 4.24 10.97 1.43
N ASN A 9 4.55 11.78 0.43
CA ASN A 9 5.56 12.82 0.58
C ASN A 9 4.85 14.15 0.81
N THR A 10 5.33 14.88 1.81
CA THR A 10 4.82 16.19 2.24
C THR A 10 5.29 17.35 1.35
N ALA A 11 5.82 17.07 0.14
CA ALA A 11 6.09 18.10 -0.86
C ALA A 11 4.75 18.63 -1.42
N SER A 12 4.23 19.67 -0.78
CA SER A 12 2.91 20.24 -0.99
C SER A 12 2.82 20.95 -2.34
N ASN A 13 2.30 20.26 -3.35
CA ASN A 13 1.71 20.92 -4.51
C ASN A 13 0.20 21.01 -4.29
N GLN A 14 -0.34 22.23 -4.15
CA GLN A 14 -1.78 22.46 -3.93
C GLN A 14 -2.69 21.94 -5.06
N PHE A 15 -2.11 21.65 -6.23
CA PHE A 15 -2.85 21.19 -7.40
C PHE A 15 -2.75 19.68 -7.63
N ILE A 16 -1.82 18.98 -6.97
CA ILE A 16 -1.59 17.54 -7.20
C ILE A 16 -1.33 16.85 -5.85
N GLY A 17 -2.32 16.06 -5.42
CA GLY A 17 -2.14 15.07 -4.37
C GLY A 17 -1.55 13.78 -4.95
N TRP A 18 -0.65 13.14 -4.23
CA TRP A 18 -0.06 11.88 -4.64
C TRP A 18 0.28 10.99 -3.46
N ALA A 19 0.20 9.68 -3.67
CA ALA A 19 0.57 8.65 -2.71
C ALA A 19 1.49 7.64 -3.39
N ALA A 20 2.48 7.12 -2.65
CA ALA A 20 3.32 6.03 -3.10
C ALA A 20 3.15 4.85 -2.13
N PHE A 21 2.85 3.68 -2.67
CA PHE A 21 2.82 2.45 -1.91
C PHE A 21 3.88 1.48 -2.46
N ARG A 22 4.46 0.70 -1.56
CA ARG A 22 5.48 -0.30 -1.88
C ARG A 22 4.98 -1.67 -1.44
N PRO A 23 4.41 -2.47 -2.35
CA PRO A 23 4.11 -3.86 -2.05
C PRO A 23 5.43 -4.61 -1.80
N ASP A 24 5.39 -5.63 -0.95
CA ASP A 24 6.49 -6.60 -0.86
C ASP A 24 6.38 -7.59 -2.05
N GLY A 25 6.86 -8.84 -1.92
CA GLY A 25 6.89 -9.79 -3.05
C GLY A 25 5.49 -10.09 -3.61
N LEU A 26 5.31 -10.00 -4.93
CA LEU A 26 4.01 -10.24 -5.58
C LEU A 26 3.76 -11.71 -5.86
N ILE A 27 2.58 -12.20 -5.50
CA ILE A 27 2.06 -13.53 -5.86
C ILE A 27 0.71 -13.42 -6.57
N ASP A 28 0.30 -14.50 -7.24
CA ASP A 28 -1.02 -14.61 -7.84
C ASP A 28 -1.96 -15.36 -6.89
N GLU A 29 -3.14 -14.78 -6.67
CA GLU A 29 -4.28 -15.38 -5.97
C GLU A 29 -5.55 -14.90 -6.68
N ASP A 30 -6.60 -15.72 -6.65
CA ASP A 30 -7.83 -15.45 -7.41
C ASP A 30 -8.85 -14.61 -6.63
N GLU A 31 -8.70 -14.55 -5.30
CA GLU A 31 -9.66 -13.92 -4.39
C GLU A 31 -8.97 -12.91 -3.47
N VAL A 32 -9.70 -11.86 -3.09
CA VAL A 32 -9.23 -10.90 -2.08
C VAL A 32 -9.16 -11.59 -0.72
N SER A 33 -8.06 -11.39 -0.02
CA SER A 33 -7.79 -11.95 1.30
C SER A 33 -7.35 -10.86 2.28
N ASP A 34 -7.39 -11.12 3.58
CA ASP A 34 -7.00 -10.15 4.59
C ASP A 34 -5.53 -9.72 4.45
N TYR A 35 -5.29 -8.42 4.52
CA TYR A 35 -3.96 -7.82 4.50
C TYR A 35 -3.82 -6.68 5.50
N GLU A 36 -2.59 -6.39 5.91
CA GLU A 36 -2.26 -5.28 6.80
C GLU A 36 -1.54 -4.17 6.04
N THR A 37 -1.84 -2.92 6.38
CA THR A 37 -1.11 -1.75 5.90
C THR A 37 -0.12 -1.27 6.96
N HIS A 38 1.05 -0.80 6.53
CA HIS A 38 2.08 -0.27 7.43
C HIS A 38 2.62 1.06 6.92
N PRO A 39 2.85 2.05 7.79
CA PRO A 39 3.49 3.29 7.38
C PRO A 39 4.92 3.02 6.92
N SER A 40 5.33 3.72 5.86
CA SER A 40 6.67 3.71 5.31
C SER A 40 7.37 5.04 5.62
N PRO A 41 8.69 5.02 5.93
CA PRO A 41 9.59 3.87 5.85
C PRO A 41 9.52 2.94 7.07
N THR A 42 9.54 1.63 6.84
CA THR A 42 9.78 0.64 7.89
C THR A 42 11.24 0.18 7.81
N SER A 43 11.98 0.22 8.92
CA SER A 43 13.33 -0.34 8.99
C SER A 43 13.34 -1.85 8.71
N GLY A 44 14.35 -2.36 8.02
CA GLY A 44 14.52 -3.82 7.77
C GLY A 44 13.65 -4.41 6.65
N ALA A 45 12.87 -3.59 5.96
CA ALA A 45 11.92 -3.98 4.92
C ALA A 45 12.52 -4.67 3.67
N ILE A 46 13.85 -4.69 3.54
CA ILE A 46 14.57 -5.29 2.41
C ILE A 46 14.93 -6.75 2.73
N PHE A 47 15.15 -7.10 4.01
CA PHE A 47 15.61 -8.42 4.43
C PHE A 47 14.50 -9.33 4.97
N ASN A 48 13.30 -8.79 5.21
CA ASN A 48 12.11 -9.54 5.59
C ASN A 48 10.89 -9.07 4.78
N ALA A 49 11.03 -9.11 3.45
CA ALA A 49 9.94 -8.77 2.55
C ALA A 49 8.88 -9.88 2.63
N GLY A 50 7.64 -9.51 2.96
CA GLY A 50 6.51 -10.44 2.92
C GLY A 50 6.10 -10.79 1.48
N LYS A 51 4.97 -11.47 1.36
CA LYS A 51 4.28 -11.65 0.08
C LYS A 51 2.91 -11.00 0.13
N VAL A 52 2.47 -10.42 -0.96
CA VAL A 52 1.12 -9.87 -1.15
C VAL A 52 0.60 -10.28 -2.53
N SER A 53 -0.67 -10.64 -2.61
CA SER A 53 -1.28 -11.00 -3.89
C SER A 53 -1.51 -9.76 -4.76
N ARG A 54 -1.43 -9.94 -6.09
CA ARG A 54 -1.73 -8.86 -7.05
C ARG A 54 -3.15 -8.35 -6.88
N ILE A 55 -4.11 -9.24 -6.60
CA ILE A 55 -5.50 -8.87 -6.37
C ILE A 55 -5.64 -8.00 -5.10
N ASN A 56 -4.92 -8.30 -4.00
CA ASN A 56 -4.93 -7.44 -2.81
C ASN A 56 -4.28 -6.08 -3.05
N VAL A 57 -3.25 -6.00 -3.91
CA VAL A 57 -2.66 -4.70 -4.30
C VAL A 57 -3.66 -3.84 -5.05
N VAL A 58 -4.40 -4.43 -6.01
CA VAL A 58 -5.44 -3.72 -6.76
C VAL A 58 -6.62 -3.35 -5.86
N HIS A 59 -7.04 -4.25 -4.96
CA HIS A 59 -8.08 -3.96 -3.99
C HIS A 59 -7.69 -2.77 -3.10
N PHE A 60 -6.45 -2.73 -2.59
CA PHE A 60 -5.98 -1.59 -1.80
C PHE A 60 -5.92 -0.28 -2.59
N LEU A 61 -5.51 -0.34 -3.86
CA LEU A 61 -5.55 0.82 -4.76
C LEU A 61 -6.96 1.37 -4.95
N ASP A 62 -7.94 0.49 -5.11
CA ASP A 62 -9.35 0.86 -5.23
C ASP A 62 -9.85 1.56 -3.95
N GLN A 63 -9.53 1.01 -2.78
CA GLN A 63 -9.86 1.62 -1.49
C GLN A 63 -9.24 3.01 -1.33
N ILE A 64 -7.97 3.21 -1.72
CA ILE A 64 -7.30 4.53 -1.64
C ILE A 64 -8.04 5.61 -2.46
N ILE A 65 -8.65 5.23 -3.58
CA ILE A 65 -9.32 6.17 -4.48
C ILE A 65 -10.70 6.58 -3.94
N ILE A 66 -11.37 5.66 -3.23
CA ILE A 66 -12.77 5.82 -2.81
C ILE A 66 -12.87 6.32 -1.36
N ASP A 67 -11.92 5.96 -0.50
CA ASP A 67 -11.90 6.30 0.92
C ASP A 67 -11.04 7.55 1.17
N ASP A 68 -11.71 8.67 1.44
CA ASP A 68 -11.06 9.95 1.74
C ASP A 68 -10.19 9.89 3.01
N GLU A 69 -10.56 9.11 4.03
CA GLU A 69 -9.76 8.97 5.24
C GLU A 69 -8.47 8.19 4.94
N LEU A 70 -8.58 7.11 4.18
CA LEU A 70 -7.44 6.31 3.75
C LEU A 70 -6.52 7.12 2.82
N TRP A 71 -7.09 7.89 1.89
CA TRP A 71 -6.34 8.82 1.05
C TRP A 71 -5.57 9.84 1.91
N ASN A 72 -6.14 10.23 3.06
CA ASN A 72 -5.59 11.23 3.97
C ASN A 72 -4.58 10.73 5.01
N THR A 73 -4.34 9.41 5.08
CA THR A 73 -3.36 8.78 5.96
C THR A 73 -1.91 8.98 5.48
#